data_AF-A0A961SF72-F1
#
_entry.id   AF-A0A961SF72-F1
#
_cell.length_a   1.000
_cell.length_b   1.000
_cell.length_c   1.000
_cell.angle_alpha   90.00
_cell.angle_beta   90.00
_cell.angle_gamma   90.00
#
_symmetry.space_group_name_H-M   'P 1'
#
loop_
_entity.id
_entity.type
_entity.pdbx_description
1 polymer ?
#
loop_
_entity_poly.entity_id
_entity_poly.type
_entity_poly.pdbx_seq_one_letter_code
_entity_poly.pdbx_strand_id
1 'polypeptide(L)' 'SGQIMQAASLLSENPDPSDEDINDAMYGNLCRCGTYPRIRKAVKDAAKKLAEA' A
#
# COMPACT_ATOMS: atom_id res chain seq x y z
N SER A 1 -7.02 -10.71 1.41
CA SER A 1 -5.61 -11.08 1.25
C SER A 1 -4.90 -10.22 0.19
N GLY A 2 -5.47 -9.99 -1.00
CA GLY A 2 -4.81 -9.28 -2.11
C GLY A 2 -4.14 -7.94 -1.76
N GLN A 3 -4.83 -7.07 -1.02
CA GLN A 3 -4.28 -5.76 -0.59
C GLN A 3 -2.96 -5.86 0.20
N ILE A 4 -2.84 -6.86 1.09
CA ILE A 4 -1.65 -7.03 1.94
C ILE A 4 -0.48 -7.54 1.10
N MET A 5 -0.73 -8.53 0.24
CA MET A 5 0.32 -9.09 -0.63
C MET A 5 0.84 -8.03 -1.60
N GLN A 6 -0.07 -7.22 -2.15
CA GLN A 6 0.31 -6.20 -3.10
C GLN A 6 1.04 -5.02 -2.44
N ALA A 7 0.65 -4.67 -1.20
CA ALA A 7 1.39 -3.70 -0.40
C ALA A 7 2.81 -4.21 -0.07
N ALA A 8 2.94 -5.48 0.30
CA ALA A 8 4.24 -6.08 0.59
C ALA A 8 5.15 -6.10 -0.65
N SER A 9 4.60 -6.47 -1.82
CA SER A 9 5.34 -6.43 -3.09
C SER A 9 5.78 -5.01 -3.43
N LEU A 10 4.86 -4.03 -3.36
CA LEU A 10 5.16 -2.63 -3.62
C LEU A 10 6.28 -2.11 -2.73
N LEU A 11 6.20 -2.36 -1.41
CA LEU A 11 7.19 -1.85 -0.45
C LEU A 11 8.56 -2.54 -0.56
N SER A 12 8.61 -3.75 -1.10
CA SER A 12 9.87 -4.43 -1.40
C SER A 12 10.61 -3.81 -2.60
N GLU A 13 9.88 -3.22 -3.55
CA GLU A 13 10.44 -2.62 -4.77
C GLU A 13 10.62 -1.10 -4.62
N ASN A 14 9.67 -0.45 -3.94
CA ASN A 14 9.62 0.98 -3.69
C ASN A 14 9.36 1.23 -2.20
N PRO A 15 10.43 1.43 -1.39
CA PRO A 15 10.31 1.63 0.06
C PRO A 15 9.64 2.94 0.49
N ASP A 16 9.56 3.95 -0.39
CA ASP A 16 8.91 5.25 -0.11
C ASP A 16 7.92 5.61 -1.23
N PRO A 17 6.79 4.89 -1.35
CA PRO A 17 5.85 5.08 -2.44
C PRO A 17 5.01 6.34 -2.26
N SER A 18 4.73 7.02 -3.37
CA SER A 18 3.79 8.12 -3.42
C SER A 18 2.34 7.65 -3.26
N ASP A 19 1.40 8.58 -3.10
CA ASP A 19 -0.03 8.20 -3.08
C ASP A 19 -0.50 7.63 -4.42
N GLU A 20 0.10 8.07 -5.53
CA GLU A 20 -0.22 7.59 -6.88
C GLU A 20 0.29 6.16 -7.08
N ASP A 21 1.55 5.88 -6.69
CA ASP A 21 2.12 4.52 -6.73
C ASP A 21 1.25 3.51 -5.97
N ILE A 22 0.75 3.90 -4.79
CA ILE A 22 -0.13 3.05 -3.99
C ILE A 22 -1.47 2.83 -4.68
N ASN A 23 -2.07 3.87 -5.26
CA ASN A 23 -3.35 3.71 -5.96
C ASN A 23 -3.22 2.79 -7.17
N ASP A 24 -2.15 2.96 -7.95
CA ASP A 24 -1.88 2.15 -9.14
C ASP A 24 -1.60 0.69 -8.77
N ALA A 25 -0.78 0.46 -7.75
CA ALA A 25 -0.52 -0.88 -7.23
C ALA A 25 -1.80 -1.56 -6.69
N MET A 26 -2.75 -0.80 -6.13
CA MET A 26 -4.00 -1.33 -5.59
C MET A 26 -5.15 -1.37 -6.59
N TYR A 27 -4.97 -0.87 -7.83
CA TYR A 27 -6.04 -0.78 -8.84
C TYR A 27 -6.69 -2.15 -9.14
N GLY A 28 -5.88 -3.22 -9.21
CA GLY A 28 -6.35 -4.59 -9.42
C GLY A 28 -7.03 -5.23 -8.19
N ASN A 29 -6.95 -4.61 -7.02
CA ASN A 29 -7.53 -5.12 -5.78
C ASN A 29 -8.80 -4.35 -5.43
N LEU A 30 -9.97 -4.85 -5.85
CA LEU A 30 -11.26 -4.20 -5.61
C LEU A 30 -11.64 -4.17 -4.12
N CYS A 31 -12.03 -3.00 -3.62
CA CYS A 31 -12.52 -2.81 -2.26
C CYS A 31 -14.01 -2.40 -2.26
N ARG A 32 -14.90 -3.33 -1.90
CA ARG A 32 -16.34 -3.05 -1.82
C ARG A 32 -16.75 -2.21 -0.60
N CYS A 33 -15.91 -2.17 0.43
CA CYS A 33 -16.18 -1.41 1.64
C CYS A 33 -15.88 0.10 1.49
N GLY A 34 -15.25 0.52 0.38
CA GLY A 34 -14.91 1.93 0.14
C GLY A 34 -13.74 2.44 0.98
N THR A 35 -12.85 1.56 1.46
CA THR A 35 -11.81 1.92 2.44
C THR A 35 -10.43 2.17 1.83
N TYR A 36 -10.32 2.44 0.52
CA TYR A 36 -9.04 2.75 -0.14
C TYR A 36 -8.22 3.85 0.57
N PRO A 37 -8.81 4.95 1.06
CA PRO A 37 -8.03 5.96 1.80
C PRO A 37 -7.34 5.39 3.05
N ARG A 38 -7.98 4.43 3.74
CA ARG A 38 -7.40 3.76 4.91
C ARG A 38 -6.31 2.76 4.52
N ILE A 39 -6.49 2.05 3.40
CA ILE A 39 -5.48 1.14 2.86
C ILE A 39 -4.23 1.94 2.49
N ARG A 40 -4.38 3.05 1.77
CA ARG A 40 -3.27 3.94 1.40
C ARG A 40 -2.50 4.44 2.61
N LYS A 41 -3.23 4.89 3.65
CA LYS A 41 -2.62 5.28 4.92
C LYS A 41 -1.83 4.14 5.56
N ALA A 42 -2.40 2.93 5.60
CA ALA A 42 -1.74 1.77 6.18
C ALA A 42 -0.44 1.39 5.44
N VAL A 43 -0.41 1.52 4.10
CA VAL A 43 0.81 1.28 3.30
C VAL A 43 1.89 2.31 3.64
N LYS A 44 1.54 3.61 3.73
CA LYS A 44 2.48 4.66 4.15
C LYS A 44 3.00 4.46 5.58
N ASP A 45 2.12 4.04 6.49
CA ASP A 45 2.53 3.73 7.87
C ASP A 45 3.48 2.52 7.91
N ALA A 46 3.26 1.52 7.06
CA ALA A 46 4.16 0.37 6.93
C ALA A 46 5.51 0.76 6.32
N ALA A 47 5.54 1.59 5.28
CA ALA A 47 6.77 2.13 4.69
C ALA A 47 7.66 2.80 5.74
N LYS A 48 7.08 3.68 6.57
CA LYS A 48 7.79 4.34 7.66
C LYS A 48 8.38 3.35 8.67
N LYS A 49 7.58 2.37 9.10
CA LYS A 49 8.03 1.35 10.06
C LYS A 49 9.17 0.48 9.52
N LEU A 50 9.18 0.20 8.21
CA LEU A 50 10.26 -0.54 7.57
C LEU A 50 11.55 0.29 7.47
N ALA A 51 11.44 1.62 7.33
CA ALA A 51 12.59 2.52 7.31
C ALA A 51 13.18 2.77 8.71
N GLU A 52 12.39 2.60 9.77
CA GLU A 52 12.80 2.73 11.18
C GLU A 52 13.47 1.46 11.75
N ALA A 53 13.37 0.33 11.05
CA ALA A 53 13.90 -0.98 11.45
C ALA A 53 15.29 -1.24 10.85
#